data_AF-A0AA43JV08-F1
#
_entry.id   AF-A0AA43JV08-F1
#
_cell.length_a   1.000
_cell.length_b   1.000
_cell.length_c   1.000
_cell.angle_alpha   90.00
_cell.angle_beta   90.00
_cell.angle_gamma   90.00
#
_symmetry.space_group_name_H-M   'P 1'
#
loop_
_entity.id
_entity.type
_entity.pdbx_description
1 polymer ?
#
loop_
_entity_poly.entity_id
_entity_poly.type
_entity_poly.pdbx_seq_one_letter_code
_entity_poly.pdbx_strand_id
1 'polypeptide(L)'
;MRSLSQRVSLLPLLFLVFTALSGCVDEKIVYVERELFEDPPTAALDFLGYSDHDNKLTVCGNCHVEKQGEWEGTAHASAWAGLQNSGAAQTLCEGCHTVNELGNVITETAGYTATGDARYEDVQCESCHGPGLAHVTNPKTETVPLAPISVGVGLTAGCGECHSDTHHPFVEEWAASRHGDGANAPNYRTRSGCMECHGAKGAFAAWGLNTVYLEKDDANASIGITCAVCHDPHDATNPNQLRFPIDVASVDQNLCMKCHHKRAVPEAESPQRGPHSPQGPLLLGEIGTVGWIPPSFQYDVAAIRGTHGSTANPRLCAGCHVTARTVNDAATGAFLVNATGHLFKAIPCLDAQGIPTADDTCPKTAEARSFASCTASGCHGDATAAVTALTLAQTRIADLVAVLNAMLAQVPASEFNSTDNIYTTAEGAKFNSGLGAIVSSAVHNPFMTEALLTGSITQVELDYGIAPSPSLILENILGEVSALQR
;
A
#
# COMPACT_ATOMS: atom_id res chain seq x y z
N MET A 1 84.39 -40.22 -10.00
CA MET A 1 84.81 -38.85 -9.59
C MET A 1 83.57 -38.09 -9.16
N ARG A 2 83.71 -37.25 -8.12
CA ARG A 2 82.68 -36.77 -7.17
C ARG A 2 81.54 -35.92 -7.74
N SER A 3 80.35 -35.97 -7.11
CA SER A 3 79.57 -34.83 -6.58
C SER A 3 78.13 -35.28 -6.28
N LEU A 4 77.78 -35.60 -5.03
CA LEU A 4 77.22 -34.76 -3.95
C LEU A 4 75.71 -34.43 -4.05
N SER A 5 75.02 -34.91 -3.03
CA SER A 5 73.63 -34.70 -2.60
C SER A 5 73.24 -33.22 -2.47
N GLN A 6 72.09 -32.84 -3.04
CA GLN A 6 71.39 -31.62 -2.69
C GLN A 6 70.36 -31.90 -1.59
N ARG A 7 70.55 -31.27 -0.43
CA ARG A 7 69.59 -31.17 0.66
C ARG A 7 68.50 -30.17 0.28
N VAL A 8 67.24 -30.58 0.38
CA VAL A 8 66.06 -29.71 0.30
C VAL A 8 66.06 -28.79 1.53
N SER A 9 66.21 -27.48 1.31
CA SER A 9 66.16 -26.46 2.37
C SER A 9 64.76 -25.85 2.42
N LEU A 10 64.01 -26.17 3.47
CA LEU A 10 62.64 -25.73 3.77
C LEU A 10 62.57 -24.27 4.28
N LEU A 11 63.37 -23.37 3.69
CA LEU A 11 63.59 -22.02 4.25
C LEU A 11 63.09 -20.79 3.46
N PRO A 12 62.24 -20.84 2.40
CA PRO A 12 61.66 -19.61 1.86
C PRO A 12 60.20 -19.37 2.26
N LEU A 13 59.51 -20.31 2.91
CA LEU A 13 58.06 -20.18 3.17
C LEU A 13 57.71 -19.40 4.46
N LEU A 14 58.64 -19.29 5.42
CA LEU A 14 58.38 -18.58 6.68
C LEU A 14 58.55 -17.05 6.56
N PHE A 15 59.30 -16.57 5.56
CA PHE A 15 59.59 -15.15 5.39
C PHE A 15 58.48 -14.38 4.65
N LEU A 16 57.60 -15.09 3.93
CA LEU A 16 56.51 -14.49 3.15
C LEU A 16 55.18 -14.39 3.92
N VAL A 17 55.06 -15.09 5.06
CA VAL A 17 53.87 -15.03 5.92
C VAL A 17 53.97 -13.92 6.98
N PHE A 18 55.18 -13.50 7.36
CA PHE A 18 55.35 -12.42 8.34
C PHE A 18 55.30 -11.01 7.75
N THR A 19 55.47 -10.85 6.43
CA THR A 19 55.41 -9.52 5.78
C THR A 19 53.98 -9.08 5.41
N ALA A 20 53.01 -9.99 5.42
CA ALA A 20 51.61 -9.67 5.15
C ALA A 20 50.83 -9.15 6.39
N LEU A 21 51.46 -9.16 7.58
CA LEU A 21 50.85 -8.68 8.85
C LEU A 21 51.37 -7.30 9.29
N SER A 22 52.20 -6.64 8.48
CA SER A 22 52.68 -5.25 8.75
C SER A 22 51.94 -4.19 7.92
N GLY A 23 50.77 -4.52 7.38
CA GLY A 23 49.86 -3.53 6.82
C GLY A 23 49.21 -2.71 7.94
N CYS A 24 49.70 -1.49 8.14
CA CYS A 24 49.05 -0.40 8.85
C CYS A 24 48.71 -0.63 10.34
N VAL A 25 49.72 -0.61 11.20
CA VAL A 25 49.54 -0.29 12.64
C VAL A 25 50.43 0.90 13.02
N ASP A 26 50.17 2.03 12.36
CA ASP A 26 50.59 3.35 12.86
C ASP A 26 49.31 4.14 13.16
N GLU A 27 48.41 3.55 13.96
CA GLU A 27 47.24 4.25 14.49
C GLU A 27 47.68 5.22 15.58
N LYS A 28 48.29 6.33 15.16
CA LYS A 28 48.16 7.55 15.92
C LYS A 28 46.69 7.94 15.81
N ILE A 29 45.89 7.65 16.84
CA ILE A 29 44.53 8.21 16.94
C ILE A 29 44.72 9.73 16.98
N VAL A 30 44.56 10.35 15.82
CA VAL A 30 44.51 11.81 15.70
C VAL A 30 43.08 12.17 16.05
N TYR A 31 42.89 12.66 17.27
CA TYR A 31 41.66 13.38 17.63
C TYR A 31 41.66 14.67 16.81
N VAL A 32 40.96 14.65 15.69
CA VAL A 32 40.67 15.86 14.93
C VAL A 32 39.38 16.41 15.52
N GLU A 33 39.44 17.63 16.07
CA GLU A 33 38.22 18.40 16.30
C GLU A 33 37.65 18.73 14.92
N ARG A 34 36.65 17.96 14.51
CA ARG A 34 35.85 18.25 13.31
C ARG A 34 34.64 19.06 13.78
N GLU A 35 34.49 20.25 13.24
CA GLU A 35 33.22 20.99 13.33
C GLU A 35 32.14 20.11 12.70
N LEU A 36 31.19 19.65 13.52
CA LEU A 36 30.17 18.68 13.12
C LEU A 36 29.07 19.32 12.28
N PHE A 37 28.81 20.61 12.52
CA PHE A 37 27.85 21.44 11.82
C PHE A 37 28.19 22.90 12.10
N GLU A 38 27.86 23.77 11.16
CA GLU A 38 27.95 25.23 11.36
C GLU A 38 26.82 25.69 12.29
N ASP A 39 27.08 26.71 13.11
CA ASP A 39 26.05 27.30 13.98
C ASP A 39 24.82 27.73 13.15
N PRO A 40 23.61 27.24 13.48
CA PRO A 40 22.42 27.61 12.74
C PRO A 40 22.04 29.07 12.99
N PRO A 41 21.47 29.79 12.01
CA PRO A 41 20.96 31.14 12.22
C PRO A 41 19.94 31.18 13.36
N THR A 42 19.97 32.23 14.20
CA THR A 42 19.02 32.35 15.32
C THR A 42 17.56 32.32 14.86
N ALA A 43 17.26 32.89 13.69
CA ALA A 43 15.92 32.89 13.11
C ALA A 43 15.46 31.50 12.64
N ALA A 44 16.37 30.53 12.51
CA ALA A 44 16.04 29.17 12.12
C ALA A 44 15.50 28.32 13.27
N LEU A 45 15.41 28.83 14.51
CA LEU A 45 14.85 28.12 15.67
C LEU A 45 15.44 26.70 15.86
N ASP A 46 16.76 26.62 15.93
CA ASP A 46 17.51 25.39 16.21
C ASP A 46 17.48 24.31 15.11
N PHE A 47 16.92 24.61 13.93
CA PHE A 47 17.05 23.76 12.75
C PHE A 47 18.49 23.80 12.20
N LEU A 48 19.03 22.63 11.85
CA LEU A 48 20.42 22.45 11.46
C LEU A 48 20.62 22.50 9.93
N GLY A 49 19.79 21.79 9.18
CA GLY A 49 19.85 21.66 7.73
C GLY A 49 21.00 20.79 7.23
N TYR A 50 21.50 21.12 6.03
CA TYR A 50 22.67 20.49 5.43
C TYR A 50 23.98 20.89 6.13
N SER A 51 24.84 19.89 6.34
CA SER A 51 26.28 20.10 6.64
C SER A 51 27.14 20.20 5.38
N ASP A 52 26.69 19.60 4.27
CA ASP A 52 27.26 19.76 2.94
C ASP A 52 26.11 19.69 1.93
N HIS A 53 25.68 20.86 1.46
CA HIS A 53 24.53 21.02 0.58
C HIS A 53 24.78 20.35 -0.78
N ASP A 54 25.97 20.50 -1.36
CA ASP A 54 26.28 20.02 -2.72
C ASP A 54 26.24 18.48 -2.80
N ASN A 55 26.64 17.82 -1.70
CA ASN A 55 26.58 16.36 -1.57
C ASN A 55 25.31 15.87 -0.85
N LYS A 56 24.35 16.76 -0.57
CA LYS A 56 23.10 16.46 0.15
C LYS A 56 23.30 15.83 1.53
N LEU A 57 24.41 16.10 2.22
CA LEU A 57 24.68 15.53 3.53
C LEU A 57 24.04 16.38 4.63
N THR A 58 22.96 15.89 5.22
CA THR A 58 22.32 16.52 6.39
C THR A 58 23.22 16.41 7.62
N VAL A 59 23.05 17.30 8.61
CA VAL A 59 23.78 17.16 9.89
C VAL A 59 23.46 15.81 10.55
N CYS A 60 22.23 15.32 10.42
CA CYS A 60 21.78 14.02 10.93
C CYS A 60 22.57 12.85 10.31
N GLY A 61 22.95 12.96 9.03
CA GLY A 61 23.70 11.96 8.30
C GLY A 61 25.12 11.71 8.80
N ASN A 62 25.68 12.61 9.62
CA ASN A 62 26.97 12.39 10.28
C ASN A 62 26.95 11.23 11.29
N CYS A 63 25.77 10.89 11.84
CA CYS A 63 25.61 9.79 12.79
C CYS A 63 24.65 8.71 12.27
N HIS A 64 23.63 9.08 11.49
CA HIS A 64 22.61 8.17 10.95
C HIS A 64 22.88 7.83 9.48
N VAL A 65 24.08 7.32 9.20
CA VAL A 65 24.61 7.12 7.83
C VAL A 65 23.71 6.25 6.96
N GLU A 66 23.12 5.19 7.53
CA GLU A 66 22.20 4.31 6.79
C GLU A 66 20.94 5.07 6.35
N LYS A 67 20.29 5.80 7.27
CA LYS A 67 19.07 6.56 6.95
C LYS A 67 19.32 7.74 6.03
N GLN A 68 20.49 8.36 6.14
CA GLN A 68 20.95 9.39 5.20
C GLN A 68 21.03 8.84 3.77
N GLY A 69 21.73 7.71 3.59
CA GLY A 69 21.90 7.12 2.26
C GLY A 69 20.57 6.64 1.64
N GLU A 70 19.63 6.16 2.45
CA GLU A 70 18.28 5.82 1.98
C GLU A 70 17.49 7.09 1.58
N TRP A 71 17.49 8.12 2.44
CA TRP A 71 16.75 9.38 2.21
C TRP A 71 17.23 10.12 0.97
N GLU A 72 18.55 10.14 0.70
CA GLU A 72 19.13 10.76 -0.50
C GLU A 72 18.53 10.20 -1.81
N GLY A 73 18.06 8.94 -1.79
CA GLY A 73 17.40 8.30 -2.93
C GLY A 73 15.92 8.70 -3.11
N THR A 74 15.34 9.45 -2.19
CA THR A 74 13.91 9.83 -2.22
C THR A 74 13.67 11.09 -3.05
N ALA A 75 12.40 11.29 -3.45
CA ALA A 75 12.00 12.53 -4.12
C ALA A 75 12.07 13.75 -3.17
N HIS A 76 11.92 13.53 -1.87
CA HIS A 76 12.04 14.58 -0.85
C HIS A 76 13.44 15.21 -0.82
N ALA A 77 14.49 14.41 -0.96
CA ALA A 77 15.88 14.88 -1.07
C ALA A 77 16.18 15.65 -2.37
N SER A 78 15.21 15.78 -3.28
CA SER A 78 15.34 16.56 -4.52
C SER A 78 14.15 17.50 -4.73
N ALA A 79 13.39 17.79 -3.67
CA ALA A 79 12.16 18.56 -3.75
C ALA A 79 12.41 19.97 -4.27
N TRP A 80 13.51 20.62 -3.86
CA TRP A 80 13.85 21.96 -4.31
C TRP A 80 14.17 21.98 -5.80
N ALA A 81 15.07 21.11 -6.25
CA ALA A 81 15.40 20.97 -7.66
C ALA A 81 14.15 20.62 -8.50
N GLY A 82 13.26 19.76 -7.98
CA GLY A 82 11.98 19.45 -8.60
C GLY A 82 11.08 20.68 -8.79
N LEU A 83 10.98 21.52 -7.77
CA LEU A 83 10.24 22.79 -7.83
C LEU A 83 10.83 23.74 -8.88
N GLN A 84 12.15 23.98 -8.82
CA GLN A 84 12.81 24.92 -9.73
C GLN A 84 12.71 24.47 -11.19
N ASN A 85 12.73 23.17 -11.44
CA ASN A 85 12.59 22.59 -12.78
C ASN A 85 11.13 22.55 -13.28
N SER A 86 10.14 22.83 -12.45
CA SER A 86 8.72 22.82 -12.84
C SER A 86 8.34 23.95 -13.81
N GLY A 87 9.13 25.03 -13.83
CA GLY A 87 8.81 26.25 -14.58
C GLY A 87 7.71 27.12 -13.95
N ALA A 88 7.20 26.75 -12.77
CA ALA A 88 6.11 27.43 -12.06
C ALA A 88 6.45 27.75 -10.60
N ALA A 89 7.73 27.69 -10.21
CA ALA A 89 8.18 27.96 -8.85
C ALA A 89 7.76 29.35 -8.35
N GLN A 90 7.21 29.39 -7.14
CA GLN A 90 6.76 30.60 -6.45
C GLN A 90 7.04 30.48 -4.95
N THR A 91 7.14 31.60 -4.24
CA THR A 91 7.38 31.63 -2.79
C THR A 91 6.38 30.80 -1.99
N LEU A 92 5.12 30.74 -2.43
CA LEU A 92 4.10 29.90 -1.77
C LEU A 92 4.44 28.40 -1.84
N CYS A 93 5.26 27.97 -2.81
CA CYS A 93 5.67 26.58 -2.99
C CYS A 93 6.91 26.24 -2.14
N GLU A 94 7.74 27.24 -1.81
CA GLU A 94 9.01 27.03 -1.11
C GLU A 94 8.79 26.40 0.27
N GLY A 95 7.68 26.74 0.95
CA GLY A 95 7.30 26.14 2.23
C GLY A 95 7.21 24.60 2.19
N CYS A 96 6.63 24.02 1.14
CA CYS A 96 6.51 22.56 1.04
C CYS A 96 7.74 21.86 0.45
N HIS A 97 8.75 22.62 0.03
CA HIS A 97 9.93 22.14 -0.71
C HIS A 97 11.25 22.44 0.00
N THR A 98 11.18 22.86 1.27
CA THR A 98 12.31 23.23 2.13
C THR A 98 12.06 22.77 3.56
N VAL A 99 13.10 22.81 4.40
CA VAL A 99 12.99 22.62 5.85
C VAL A 99 12.50 23.90 6.50
N ASN A 100 11.38 23.84 7.22
CA ASN A 100 10.80 24.96 7.97
C ASN A 100 9.79 24.43 9.01
N GLU A 101 8.82 25.25 9.41
CA GLU A 101 7.78 24.89 10.38
C GLU A 101 6.78 23.81 9.92
N LEU A 102 6.63 23.58 8.61
CA LEU A 102 5.63 22.65 8.08
C LEU A 102 6.08 21.19 8.23
N GLY A 103 5.13 20.32 8.58
CA GLY A 103 5.28 18.87 8.61
C GLY A 103 5.78 18.31 9.95
N ASN A 104 6.29 19.16 10.83
CA ASN A 104 6.81 18.80 12.15
C ASN A 104 5.96 19.41 13.28
N VAL A 105 6.47 19.42 14.51
CA VAL A 105 5.72 19.83 15.71
C VAL A 105 5.80 21.32 16.01
N ILE A 106 6.62 22.07 15.27
CA ILE A 106 6.81 23.51 15.48
C ILE A 106 5.69 24.28 14.78
N THR A 107 5.29 25.41 15.35
CA THR A 107 4.25 26.30 14.78
C THR A 107 4.75 27.71 14.53
N GLU A 108 5.98 28.00 14.95
CA GLU A 108 6.66 29.27 14.76
C GLU A 108 7.45 29.23 13.46
N THR A 109 7.42 30.30 12.67
CA THR A 109 8.19 30.42 11.42
C THR A 109 9.67 30.14 11.67
N ALA A 110 10.25 29.19 10.94
CA ALA A 110 11.59 28.68 11.16
C ALA A 110 12.29 28.29 9.84
N GLY A 111 13.52 27.76 9.94
CA GLY A 111 14.27 27.21 8.81
C GLY A 111 14.35 28.16 7.60
N TYR A 112 14.04 27.65 6.41
CA TYR A 112 14.10 28.39 5.15
C TYR A 112 13.17 29.61 5.15
N THR A 113 11.91 29.47 5.58
CA THR A 113 10.93 30.57 5.58
C THR A 113 11.41 31.78 6.40
N ALA A 114 12.15 31.54 7.48
CA ALA A 114 12.70 32.59 8.34
C ALA A 114 14.03 33.18 7.83
N THR A 115 14.80 32.43 7.03
CA THR A 115 16.22 32.76 6.76
C THR A 115 16.55 32.94 5.28
N GLY A 116 15.88 32.22 4.38
CA GLY A 116 16.26 32.06 2.98
C GLY A 116 17.60 31.35 2.77
N ASP A 117 18.11 30.64 3.78
CA ASP A 117 19.42 29.97 3.71
C ASP A 117 19.31 28.66 2.92
N ALA A 118 20.18 28.49 1.92
CA ALA A 118 20.24 27.32 1.06
C ALA A 118 20.46 26.01 1.84
N ARG A 119 21.02 26.06 3.06
CA ARG A 119 21.16 24.85 3.90
C ARG A 119 19.84 24.16 4.22
N TYR A 120 18.71 24.86 4.06
CA TYR A 120 17.37 24.34 4.30
C TYR A 120 16.61 23.97 3.02
N GLU A 121 17.26 24.00 1.85
CA GLU A 121 16.65 23.51 0.61
C GLU A 121 16.38 22.00 0.67
N ASP A 122 15.36 21.53 -0.05
CA ASP A 122 14.79 20.17 -0.02
C ASP A 122 13.99 19.83 1.25
N VAL A 123 13.21 18.75 1.16
CA VAL A 123 12.48 18.19 2.30
C VAL A 123 13.43 17.23 3.02
N GLN A 124 14.16 17.76 4.01
CA GLN A 124 15.14 17.02 4.80
C GLN A 124 14.53 16.39 6.06
N CYS A 125 15.37 15.73 6.88
CA CYS A 125 14.98 15.04 8.11
C CYS A 125 14.13 15.93 9.03
N GLU A 126 14.56 17.17 9.22
CA GLU A 126 13.94 18.11 10.18
C GLU A 126 12.58 18.62 9.71
N SER A 127 12.22 18.49 8.42
CA SER A 127 10.86 18.81 7.93
C SER A 127 9.78 17.97 8.63
N CYS A 128 10.10 16.72 8.97
CA CYS A 128 9.18 15.82 9.69
C CYS A 128 9.52 15.72 11.17
N HIS A 129 10.82 15.65 11.51
CA HIS A 129 11.27 15.41 12.88
C HIS A 129 11.31 16.69 13.73
N GLY A 130 11.41 17.86 13.11
CA GLY A 130 11.63 19.14 13.78
C GLY A 130 13.10 19.42 14.11
N PRO A 131 13.39 20.49 14.88
CA PRO A 131 14.74 20.96 15.18
C PRO A 131 15.65 19.91 15.84
N GLY A 132 16.85 19.72 15.30
CA GLY A 132 17.80 18.70 15.76
C GLY A 132 18.89 19.17 16.72
N LEU A 133 19.08 20.48 16.95
CA LEU A 133 20.26 21.00 17.69
C LEU A 133 20.41 20.40 19.09
N ALA A 134 19.31 20.29 19.84
CA ALA A 134 19.32 19.72 21.20
C ALA A 134 19.78 18.25 21.19
N HIS A 135 19.40 17.50 20.15
CA HIS A 135 19.78 16.10 19.98
C HIS A 135 21.26 15.95 19.62
N VAL A 136 21.73 16.70 18.63
CA VAL A 136 23.12 16.61 18.18
C VAL A 136 24.08 17.07 19.28
N THR A 137 23.68 18.03 20.11
CA THR A 137 24.48 18.52 21.24
C THR A 137 24.54 17.51 22.39
N ASN A 138 23.47 16.75 22.62
CA ASN A 138 23.39 15.79 23.72
C ASN A 138 22.54 14.56 23.34
N PRO A 139 23.09 13.61 22.57
CA PRO A 139 22.32 12.53 21.98
C PRO A 139 21.86 11.52 23.04
N LYS A 140 20.60 11.64 23.44
CA LYS A 140 19.91 10.73 24.37
C LYS A 140 18.43 10.61 24.03
N THR A 141 17.76 9.60 24.56
CA THR A 141 16.36 9.28 24.26
C THR A 141 15.42 10.49 24.41
N GLU A 142 15.62 11.33 25.43
CA GLU A 142 14.76 12.50 25.71
C GLU A 142 14.95 13.66 24.71
N THR A 143 15.99 13.62 23.91
CA THR A 143 16.31 14.67 22.92
C THR A 143 16.02 14.25 21.49
N VAL A 144 15.62 12.98 21.26
CA VAL A 144 15.37 12.49 19.90
C VAL A 144 14.18 13.25 19.31
N PRO A 145 14.34 13.96 18.18
CA PRO A 145 13.24 14.61 17.51
C PRO A 145 12.38 13.54 16.83
N LEU A 146 11.08 13.51 17.15
CA LEU A 146 10.16 12.47 16.70
C LEU A 146 9.16 13.04 15.69
N ALA A 147 9.08 12.39 14.52
CA ALA A 147 8.10 12.73 13.52
C ALA A 147 6.69 12.23 13.93
N PRO A 148 5.65 13.05 13.76
CA PRO A 148 4.27 12.62 13.87
C PRO A 148 3.87 11.76 12.65
N ILE A 149 3.06 10.73 12.89
CA ILE A 149 2.47 9.93 11.80
C ILE A 149 0.96 10.05 11.73
N SER A 150 0.35 10.82 12.64
CA SER A 150 -1.06 11.19 12.56
C SER A 150 -1.32 12.02 11.30
N VAL A 151 -2.49 11.83 10.71
CA VAL A 151 -2.88 12.46 9.45
C VAL A 151 -4.31 12.98 9.58
N GLY A 152 -4.57 14.16 9.02
CA GLY A 152 -5.90 14.75 8.96
C GLY A 152 -5.87 16.12 8.29
N VAL A 153 -6.98 16.50 7.64
CA VAL A 153 -7.12 17.74 6.85
C VAL A 153 -6.92 19.02 7.68
N GLY A 154 -7.04 18.94 9.01
CA GLY A 154 -6.85 20.08 9.92
C GLY A 154 -5.70 19.92 10.91
N LEU A 155 -4.81 18.93 10.71
CA LEU A 155 -3.63 18.80 11.55
C LEU A 155 -2.54 19.76 11.07
N THR A 156 -1.88 20.41 12.02
CA THR A 156 -0.74 21.33 11.80
C THR A 156 0.58 20.62 12.07
N ALA A 157 0.64 19.34 11.70
CA ALA A 157 1.80 18.48 11.84
C ALA A 157 1.64 17.26 10.91
N GLY A 158 2.74 16.75 10.38
CA GLY A 158 2.78 15.54 9.56
C GLY A 158 2.53 15.79 8.06
N CYS A 159 2.35 14.70 7.31
CA CYS A 159 2.40 14.72 5.84
C CYS A 159 1.38 15.67 5.18
N GLY A 160 0.25 15.91 5.83
CA GLY A 160 -0.86 16.69 5.28
C GLY A 160 -0.59 18.19 5.16
N GLU A 161 0.43 18.73 5.84
CA GLU A 161 0.78 20.15 5.70
C GLU A 161 1.36 20.50 4.33
N CYS A 162 2.00 19.52 3.67
CA CYS A 162 2.52 19.69 2.31
C CYS A 162 1.67 18.96 1.26
N HIS A 163 1.08 17.81 1.63
CA HIS A 163 0.29 16.97 0.74
C HIS A 163 -1.22 17.22 0.91
N SER A 164 -1.62 18.46 0.65
CA SER A 164 -2.99 18.97 0.67
C SER A 164 -3.31 19.84 -0.55
N ASP A 165 -4.55 20.33 -0.61
CA ASP A 165 -5.06 21.27 -1.61
C ASP A 165 -5.06 20.74 -3.06
N THR A 166 -5.37 21.61 -4.02
CA THR A 166 -5.67 21.24 -5.40
C THR A 166 -4.54 20.57 -6.16
N HIS A 167 -3.28 20.84 -5.82
CA HIS A 167 -2.13 20.25 -6.50
C HIS A 167 -1.75 18.88 -5.94
N HIS A 168 -1.99 18.66 -4.64
CA HIS A 168 -1.58 17.48 -3.90
C HIS A 168 -2.66 17.01 -2.91
N PRO A 169 -3.91 16.72 -3.32
CA PRO A 169 -5.03 16.49 -2.39
C PRO A 169 -4.99 15.11 -1.72
N PHE A 170 -3.80 14.61 -1.34
CA PHE A 170 -3.60 13.29 -0.77
C PHE A 170 -4.32 13.16 0.57
N VAL A 171 -4.22 14.17 1.44
CA VAL A 171 -4.85 14.11 2.77
C VAL A 171 -6.37 14.19 2.68
N GLU A 172 -6.92 14.97 1.76
CA GLU A 172 -8.36 15.10 1.52
C GLU A 172 -8.93 13.81 0.93
N GLU A 173 -8.27 13.25 -0.09
CA GLU A 173 -8.67 11.98 -0.68
C GLU A 173 -8.55 10.83 0.32
N TRP A 174 -7.46 10.77 1.09
CA TRP A 174 -7.28 9.78 2.15
C TRP A 174 -8.36 9.90 3.22
N ALA A 175 -8.65 11.12 3.71
CA ALA A 175 -9.65 11.38 4.74
C ALA A 175 -11.07 11.02 4.28
N ALA A 176 -11.35 11.20 2.98
CA ALA A 176 -12.59 10.78 2.35
C ALA A 176 -12.68 9.26 2.10
N SER A 177 -11.56 8.53 2.23
CA SER A 177 -11.51 7.08 2.05
C SER A 177 -11.83 6.31 3.33
N ARG A 178 -12.03 4.99 3.20
CA ARG A 178 -12.20 4.08 4.36
C ARG A 178 -10.93 3.88 5.18
N HIS A 179 -9.75 4.23 4.65
CA HIS A 179 -8.50 4.21 5.42
C HIS A 179 -8.39 5.43 6.34
N GLY A 180 -8.89 6.59 5.89
CA GLY A 180 -8.96 7.82 6.68
C GLY A 180 -10.13 7.92 7.65
N ASP A 181 -11.09 7.00 7.56
CA ASP A 181 -12.14 6.80 8.56
C ASP A 181 -11.51 6.23 9.86
N GLY A 182 -10.85 7.09 10.63
CA GLY A 182 -10.25 6.80 11.94
C GLY A 182 -11.27 6.35 13.00
N ALA A 183 -12.56 6.35 12.64
CA ALA A 183 -13.69 5.81 13.39
C ALA A 183 -14.08 4.39 12.94
N ASN A 184 -13.21 3.64 12.23
CA ASN A 184 -13.29 2.19 12.17
C ASN A 184 -13.57 1.66 13.59
N ALA A 185 -14.79 1.12 13.74
CA ALA A 185 -15.58 1.09 14.96
C ALA A 185 -14.79 0.84 16.27
N PRO A 186 -15.16 1.48 17.40
CA PRO A 186 -14.53 1.28 18.71
C PRO A 186 -14.43 -0.21 19.13
N ASN A 187 -15.24 -1.08 18.52
CA ASN A 187 -15.25 -2.52 18.74
C ASN A 187 -14.00 -3.29 18.27
N TYR A 188 -13.17 -2.73 17.36
CA TYR A 188 -11.98 -3.43 16.86
C TYR A 188 -10.72 -3.19 17.71
N ARG A 189 -10.66 -2.03 18.38
CA ARG A 189 -9.46 -1.58 19.13
C ARG A 189 -9.08 -2.50 20.30
N THR A 190 -10.03 -3.27 20.81
CA THR A 190 -9.85 -4.19 21.93
C THR A 190 -9.79 -5.66 21.51
N ARG A 191 -9.96 -5.97 20.22
CA ARG A 191 -9.97 -7.35 19.71
C ARG A 191 -8.60 -7.72 19.13
N SER A 192 -8.03 -8.79 19.67
CA SER A 192 -6.77 -9.36 19.16
C SER A 192 -6.89 -9.69 17.67
N GLY A 193 -5.85 -9.38 16.90
CA GLY A 193 -5.76 -9.64 15.45
C GLY A 193 -6.44 -8.60 14.54
N CYS A 194 -7.31 -7.72 15.05
CA CYS A 194 -7.95 -6.69 14.20
C CYS A 194 -7.00 -5.52 13.89
N MET A 195 -6.14 -5.14 14.85
CA MET A 195 -5.26 -3.99 14.70
C MET A 195 -4.12 -4.21 13.70
N GLU A 196 -3.87 -5.45 13.28
CA GLU A 196 -2.92 -5.77 12.19
C GLU A 196 -3.29 -5.09 10.88
N CYS A 197 -4.58 -4.79 10.66
CA CYS A 197 -5.08 -4.18 9.43
C CYS A 197 -5.88 -2.89 9.65
N HIS A 198 -6.23 -2.56 10.90
CA HIS A 198 -7.10 -1.40 11.23
C HIS A 198 -6.39 -0.29 12.01
N GLY A 199 -5.08 -0.38 12.26
CA GLY A 199 -4.32 0.75 12.79
C GLY A 199 -2.81 0.63 12.56
N ALA A 200 -2.14 1.78 12.47
CA ALA A 200 -0.74 1.86 12.08
C ALA A 200 0.19 1.04 13.00
N LYS A 201 0.02 1.17 14.33
CA LYS A 201 0.84 0.44 15.31
C LYS A 201 0.74 -1.08 15.16
N GLY A 202 -0.47 -1.59 14.94
CA GLY A 202 -0.69 -3.03 14.76
C GLY A 202 -0.17 -3.52 13.40
N ALA A 203 -0.35 -2.75 12.33
CA ALA A 203 0.22 -3.05 11.02
C ALA A 203 1.76 -3.12 11.06
N PHE A 204 2.41 -2.12 11.65
CA PHE A 204 3.87 -2.10 11.80
C PHE A 204 4.38 -3.31 12.60
N ALA A 205 3.72 -3.63 13.71
CA ALA A 205 4.09 -4.80 14.51
C ALA A 205 3.90 -6.12 13.74
N ALA A 206 2.77 -6.28 13.03
CA ALA A 206 2.48 -7.47 12.24
C ALA A 206 3.48 -7.69 11.10
N TRP A 207 4.04 -6.60 10.57
CA TRP A 207 5.03 -6.64 9.50
C TRP A 207 6.49 -6.67 10.00
N GLY A 208 6.70 -6.68 11.32
CA GLY A 208 8.04 -6.69 11.91
C GLY A 208 8.83 -5.40 11.68
N LEU A 209 8.14 -4.28 11.47
CA LEU A 209 8.80 -2.99 11.20
C LEU A 209 9.25 -2.33 12.50
N ASN A 210 10.53 -1.93 12.53
CA ASN A 210 11.09 -1.18 13.64
C ASN A 210 10.89 0.33 13.41
N THR A 211 9.73 0.85 13.82
CA THR A 211 9.38 2.27 13.66
C THR A 211 9.42 3.02 14.99
N VAL A 212 9.88 4.26 14.98
CA VAL A 212 9.83 5.20 16.11
C VAL A 212 9.16 6.48 15.61
N TYR A 213 8.15 6.95 16.33
CA TYR A 213 7.32 8.10 15.96
C TYR A 213 6.69 8.70 17.20
N LEU A 214 6.22 9.95 17.10
CA LEU A 214 5.75 10.74 18.23
C LEU A 214 4.67 10.05 19.05
N GLU A 215 3.69 9.45 18.37
CA GLU A 215 2.51 8.86 18.99
C GLU A 215 2.68 7.40 19.42
N LYS A 216 3.89 6.82 19.29
CA LYS A 216 4.13 5.37 19.48
C LYS A 216 3.71 4.85 20.85
N ASP A 217 3.99 5.63 21.89
CA ASP A 217 3.78 5.27 23.29
C ASP A 217 2.55 5.92 23.92
N ASP A 218 1.79 6.72 23.15
CA ASP A 218 0.51 7.24 23.61
C ASP A 218 -0.57 6.17 23.53
N ALA A 219 -0.97 5.63 24.69
CA ALA A 219 -2.02 4.64 24.80
C ALA A 219 -3.42 5.16 24.38
N ASN A 220 -3.60 6.48 24.30
CA ASN A 220 -4.85 7.12 23.86
C ASN A 220 -4.82 7.49 22.37
N ALA A 221 -3.65 7.49 21.74
CA ALA A 221 -3.52 7.74 20.31
C ALA A 221 -4.06 6.56 19.50
N SER A 222 -5.27 6.73 18.97
CA SER A 222 -5.80 5.78 17.98
C SER A 222 -5.44 6.21 16.58
N ILE A 223 -4.29 5.72 16.12
CA ILE A 223 -3.82 5.98 14.77
C ILE A 223 -4.38 4.92 13.84
N GLY A 224 -5.23 5.35 12.90
CA GLY A 224 -5.78 4.51 11.84
C GLY A 224 -4.71 4.08 10.82
N ILE A 225 -5.13 3.82 9.59
CA ILE A 225 -4.19 3.54 8.50
C ILE A 225 -3.76 4.87 7.90
N THR A 226 -2.56 5.34 8.26
CA THR A 226 -2.01 6.64 7.83
C THR A 226 -1.06 6.51 6.64
N CYS A 227 -0.58 7.63 6.09
CA CYS A 227 0.36 7.66 4.97
C CYS A 227 1.59 6.77 5.23
N ALA A 228 2.16 6.85 6.44
CA ALA A 228 3.34 6.10 6.85
C ALA A 228 3.11 4.58 6.93
N VAL A 229 1.87 4.10 6.90
CA VAL A 229 1.56 2.66 6.79
C VAL A 229 1.90 2.14 5.40
N CYS A 230 1.64 2.93 4.35
CA CYS A 230 1.94 2.53 2.98
C CYS A 230 3.33 2.99 2.54
N HIS A 231 3.76 4.17 2.99
CA HIS A 231 5.00 4.81 2.57
C HIS A 231 6.08 4.78 3.65
N ASP A 232 7.33 4.51 3.25
CA ASP A 232 8.50 4.74 4.10
C ASP A 232 9.15 6.09 3.73
N PRO A 233 9.09 7.10 4.60
CA PRO A 233 9.65 8.41 4.29
C PRO A 233 11.17 8.40 4.04
N HIS A 234 11.86 7.32 4.42
CA HIS A 234 13.31 7.19 4.24
C HIS A 234 13.70 6.27 3.10
N ASP A 235 12.85 5.33 2.67
CA ASP A 235 13.26 4.25 1.75
C ASP A 235 12.58 4.34 0.38
N ALA A 236 13.40 4.48 -0.66
CA ALA A 236 12.97 4.54 -2.06
C ALA A 236 13.10 3.21 -2.82
N THR A 237 13.36 2.09 -2.12
CA THR A 237 13.52 0.75 -2.72
C THR A 237 12.35 0.38 -3.63
N ASN A 238 11.12 0.68 -3.21
CA ASN A 238 9.96 0.58 -4.10
C ASN A 238 9.56 1.98 -4.61
N PRO A 239 9.12 2.10 -5.88
CA PRO A 239 8.67 3.37 -6.44
C PRO A 239 7.61 4.07 -5.57
N ASN A 240 7.68 5.41 -5.51
CA ASN A 240 6.84 6.24 -4.64
C ASN A 240 7.00 5.91 -3.14
N GLN A 241 8.18 5.41 -2.75
CA GLN A 241 8.53 5.10 -1.37
C GLN A 241 7.58 4.11 -0.70
N LEU A 242 7.05 3.14 -1.44
CA LEU A 242 6.15 2.14 -0.86
C LEU A 242 6.94 1.16 0.03
N ARG A 243 6.38 0.76 1.16
CA ARG A 243 7.02 -0.23 2.06
C ARG A 243 7.12 -1.63 1.45
N PHE A 244 6.20 -1.94 0.54
CA PHE A 244 6.09 -3.23 -0.12
C PHE A 244 5.73 -3.02 -1.59
N PRO A 245 6.11 -3.95 -2.49
CA PRO A 245 5.75 -3.86 -3.90
C PRO A 245 4.23 -3.93 -4.11
N ILE A 246 3.77 -3.37 -5.22
CA ILE A 246 2.36 -3.44 -5.66
C ILE A 246 2.18 -4.25 -6.95
N ASP A 247 3.29 -4.61 -7.58
CA ASP A 247 3.41 -5.32 -8.86
C ASP A 247 3.73 -6.81 -8.68
N VAL A 248 3.93 -7.27 -7.45
CA VAL A 248 4.15 -8.67 -7.14
C VAL A 248 2.83 -9.37 -6.82
N ALA A 249 2.53 -10.44 -7.55
CA ALA A 249 1.33 -11.26 -7.39
C ALA A 249 1.47 -12.26 -6.22
N SER A 250 1.58 -11.73 -5.00
CA SER A 250 1.73 -12.53 -3.77
C SER A 250 1.01 -11.84 -2.61
N VAL A 251 0.22 -12.62 -1.86
CA VAL A 251 -0.44 -12.13 -0.64
C VAL A 251 0.58 -11.66 0.41
N ASP A 252 1.74 -12.30 0.46
CA ASP A 252 2.76 -12.01 1.47
C ASP A 252 3.63 -10.80 1.12
N GLN A 253 3.74 -10.47 -0.17
CA GLN A 253 4.64 -9.42 -0.64
C GLN A 253 3.92 -8.18 -1.15
N ASN A 254 2.68 -8.31 -1.66
CA ASN A 254 1.95 -7.16 -2.19
C ASN A 254 1.41 -6.26 -1.08
N LEU A 255 1.71 -4.95 -1.14
CA LEU A 255 1.31 -3.97 -0.14
C LEU A 255 -0.19 -4.02 0.19
N CYS A 256 -1.05 -4.07 -0.82
CA CYS A 256 -2.49 -4.06 -0.63
C CYS A 256 -2.97 -5.36 0.03
N MET A 257 -2.36 -6.48 -0.35
CA MET A 257 -2.73 -7.80 0.13
C MET A 257 -2.27 -8.08 1.56
N LYS A 258 -1.35 -7.27 2.14
CA LYS A 258 -0.99 -7.33 3.57
C LYS A 258 -2.19 -7.17 4.52
N CYS A 259 -3.25 -6.50 4.07
CA CYS A 259 -4.51 -6.38 4.80
C CYS A 259 -5.67 -7.07 4.06
N HIS A 260 -5.67 -6.97 2.72
CA HIS A 260 -6.75 -7.48 1.89
C HIS A 260 -6.64 -8.97 1.55
N HIS A 261 -6.52 -9.82 2.57
CA HIS A 261 -6.32 -11.26 2.38
C HIS A 261 -6.98 -12.17 3.41
N LYS A 262 -7.64 -11.62 4.43
CA LYS A 262 -8.20 -12.41 5.53
C LYS A 262 -9.39 -13.24 5.05
N ARG A 263 -9.66 -14.37 5.74
CA ARG A 263 -10.84 -15.25 5.56
C ARG A 263 -11.29 -15.39 4.10
N ALA A 264 -10.35 -15.77 3.23
CA ALA A 264 -10.63 -16.03 1.83
C ALA A 264 -11.17 -17.44 1.57
N VAL A 265 -10.97 -18.35 2.53
CA VAL A 265 -11.52 -19.72 2.57
C VAL A 265 -12.37 -19.89 3.83
N PRO A 266 -13.34 -20.83 3.85
CA PRO A 266 -14.08 -21.14 5.06
C PRO A 266 -13.18 -21.77 6.13
N GLU A 267 -13.46 -21.47 7.40
CA GLU A 267 -12.79 -22.03 8.58
C GLU A 267 -13.77 -22.96 9.30
N ALA A 268 -13.38 -24.21 9.55
CA ALA A 268 -14.25 -25.21 10.18
C ALA A 268 -14.61 -24.83 11.63
N GLU A 269 -13.76 -24.06 12.29
CA GLU A 269 -13.94 -23.55 13.65
C GLU A 269 -14.86 -22.33 13.71
N SER A 270 -15.24 -21.77 12.56
CA SER A 270 -16.17 -20.64 12.48
C SER A 270 -17.01 -20.61 11.19
N PRO A 271 -17.77 -21.68 10.88
CA PRO A 271 -18.43 -21.83 9.59
C PRO A 271 -19.56 -20.82 9.33
N GLN A 272 -20.02 -20.11 10.36
CA GLN A 272 -21.00 -19.01 10.25
C GLN A 272 -20.36 -17.73 9.73
N ARG A 273 -19.04 -17.60 9.86
CA ARG A 273 -18.31 -16.41 9.44
C ARG A 273 -18.11 -16.50 7.94
N GLY A 274 -18.83 -15.65 7.20
CA GLY A 274 -18.61 -15.48 5.77
C GLY A 274 -17.25 -14.87 5.44
N PRO A 275 -16.93 -14.78 4.14
CA PRO A 275 -15.68 -14.19 3.67
C PRO A 275 -15.48 -12.77 4.21
N HIS A 276 -14.24 -12.41 4.52
CA HIS A 276 -13.93 -11.08 5.04
C HIS A 276 -12.58 -10.58 4.58
N SER A 277 -12.62 -9.61 3.68
CA SER A 277 -11.45 -9.10 3.00
C SER A 277 -10.72 -10.11 2.09
N PRO A 278 -11.43 -10.90 1.25
CA PRO A 278 -10.80 -11.94 0.42
C PRO A 278 -10.18 -11.41 -0.88
N GLN A 279 -9.99 -10.09 -1.03
CA GLN A 279 -9.74 -9.47 -2.34
C GLN A 279 -8.44 -9.94 -3.00
N GLY A 280 -7.35 -10.06 -2.24
CA GLY A 280 -6.05 -10.52 -2.73
C GLY A 280 -6.12 -11.96 -3.25
N PRO A 281 -6.47 -12.95 -2.42
CA PRO A 281 -6.61 -14.34 -2.86
C PRO A 281 -7.60 -14.50 -4.01
N LEU A 282 -8.71 -13.75 -4.02
CA LEU A 282 -9.66 -13.78 -5.14
C LEU A 282 -9.03 -13.26 -6.43
N LEU A 283 -8.33 -12.12 -6.37
CA LEU A 283 -7.64 -11.53 -7.53
C LEU A 283 -6.62 -12.51 -8.12
N LEU A 284 -5.81 -13.15 -7.27
CA LEU A 284 -4.81 -14.13 -7.68
C LEU A 284 -5.44 -15.42 -8.22
N GLY A 285 -6.56 -15.83 -7.63
CA GLY A 285 -7.37 -16.95 -8.13
C GLY A 285 -6.68 -18.32 -8.02
N GLU A 286 -5.78 -18.51 -7.05
CA GLU A 286 -5.14 -19.80 -6.83
C GLU A 286 -6.13 -20.77 -6.14
N ILE A 287 -6.31 -21.97 -6.71
CA ILE A 287 -7.23 -22.98 -6.15
C ILE A 287 -6.81 -23.32 -4.72
N GLY A 288 -7.80 -23.43 -3.84
CA GLY A 288 -7.60 -23.74 -2.43
C GLY A 288 -7.19 -22.55 -1.57
N THR A 289 -6.96 -21.37 -2.18
CA THR A 289 -6.66 -20.12 -1.45
C THR A 289 -7.86 -19.17 -1.37
N VAL A 290 -8.90 -19.42 -2.17
CA VAL A 290 -10.13 -18.61 -2.19
C VAL A 290 -11.36 -19.48 -2.41
N GLY A 291 -12.43 -19.15 -1.67
CA GLY A 291 -13.68 -19.90 -1.67
C GLY A 291 -13.57 -21.25 -0.99
N TRP A 292 -14.71 -21.88 -0.83
CA TRP A 292 -14.79 -23.31 -0.62
C TRP A 292 -14.65 -24.02 -1.97
N ILE A 293 -13.85 -25.08 -2.07
CA ILE A 293 -13.72 -25.89 -3.29
C ILE A 293 -14.67 -27.10 -3.20
N PRO A 294 -15.78 -27.14 -3.95
CA PRO A 294 -16.69 -28.28 -3.95
C PRO A 294 -15.99 -29.58 -4.41
N PRO A 295 -16.38 -30.77 -3.90
CA PRO A 295 -15.91 -32.04 -4.44
C PRO A 295 -16.21 -32.23 -5.93
N SER A 296 -17.33 -31.71 -6.42
CA SER A 296 -17.69 -31.69 -7.84
C SER A 296 -16.96 -30.63 -8.66
N PHE A 297 -16.06 -29.84 -8.05
CA PHE A 297 -15.39 -28.74 -8.72
C PHE A 297 -14.44 -29.28 -9.79
N GLN A 298 -14.78 -28.98 -11.04
CA GLN A 298 -13.95 -29.27 -12.20
C GLN A 298 -13.57 -27.93 -12.82
N TYR A 299 -12.31 -27.52 -12.67
CA TYR A 299 -11.85 -26.23 -13.15
C TYR A 299 -10.42 -26.30 -13.66
N ASP A 300 -10.23 -25.91 -14.92
CA ASP A 300 -8.91 -25.86 -15.54
C ASP A 300 -8.18 -24.56 -15.15
N VAL A 301 -7.24 -24.69 -14.21
CA VAL A 301 -6.38 -23.59 -13.74
C VAL A 301 -5.42 -23.05 -14.80
N ALA A 302 -5.09 -23.85 -15.82
CA ALA A 302 -4.26 -23.38 -16.93
C ALA A 302 -5.05 -22.48 -17.88
N ALA A 303 -6.35 -22.71 -17.99
CA ALA A 303 -7.25 -21.93 -18.84
C ALA A 303 -7.66 -20.59 -18.20
N ILE A 304 -7.70 -20.51 -16.87
CA ILE A 304 -8.24 -19.34 -16.17
C ILE A 304 -7.28 -18.84 -15.09
N ARG A 305 -6.25 -18.11 -15.52
CA ARG A 305 -5.59 -17.12 -14.65
C ARG A 305 -6.49 -15.90 -14.58
N GLY A 306 -6.74 -15.38 -13.38
CA GLY A 306 -7.53 -14.16 -13.19
C GLY A 306 -6.96 -13.05 -14.08
N THR A 307 -7.77 -12.48 -14.99
CA THR A 307 -7.29 -11.49 -15.97
C THR A 307 -6.65 -10.30 -15.27
N HIS A 308 -7.26 -9.83 -14.17
CA HIS A 308 -6.78 -8.70 -13.39
C HIS A 308 -5.72 -9.06 -12.33
N GLY A 309 -5.50 -10.34 -12.04
CA GLY A 309 -4.41 -10.85 -11.19
C GLY A 309 -3.22 -11.40 -11.97
N SER A 310 -3.15 -11.08 -13.28
CA SER A 310 -2.12 -11.58 -14.19
C SER A 310 -1.16 -10.47 -14.61
N THR A 311 -0.16 -10.82 -15.43
CA THR A 311 0.79 -9.87 -16.02
C THR A 311 0.13 -8.80 -16.90
N ALA A 312 -1.13 -8.98 -17.32
CA ALA A 312 -1.90 -7.95 -18.01
C ALA A 312 -2.24 -6.74 -17.12
N ASN A 313 -2.22 -6.92 -15.79
CA ASN A 313 -2.37 -5.85 -14.81
C ASN A 313 -1.09 -5.75 -13.95
N PRO A 314 -0.05 -5.06 -14.43
CA PRO A 314 1.26 -5.06 -13.77
C PRO A 314 1.27 -4.33 -12.43
N ARG A 315 0.23 -3.53 -12.12
CA ARG A 315 0.10 -2.82 -10.83
C ARG A 315 -0.94 -3.44 -9.91
N LEU A 316 -1.51 -4.59 -10.30
CA LEU A 316 -2.50 -5.37 -9.55
C LEU A 316 -3.59 -4.45 -8.95
N CYS A 317 -3.78 -4.46 -7.64
CA CYS A 317 -4.78 -3.65 -6.94
C CYS A 317 -4.64 -2.15 -7.28
N ALA A 318 -3.41 -1.63 -7.27
CA ALA A 318 -3.13 -0.21 -7.51
C ALA A 318 -3.36 0.21 -8.98
N GLY A 319 -3.35 -0.75 -9.91
CA GLY A 319 -3.68 -0.49 -11.32
C GLY A 319 -5.11 0.00 -11.52
N CYS A 320 -6.02 -0.42 -10.64
CA CYS A 320 -7.41 0.03 -10.65
C CYS A 320 -7.69 1.08 -9.58
N HIS A 321 -7.22 0.85 -8.36
CA HIS A 321 -7.64 1.62 -7.19
C HIS A 321 -6.83 2.90 -6.95
N VAL A 322 -5.62 3.03 -7.50
CA VAL A 322 -4.73 4.18 -7.28
C VAL A 322 -4.32 4.78 -8.63
N THR A 323 -5.30 5.41 -9.26
CA THR A 323 -5.13 6.07 -10.57
C THR A 323 -5.16 7.59 -10.41
N ALA A 324 -4.02 8.22 -10.66
CA ALA A 324 -3.90 9.67 -10.66
C ALA A 324 -4.36 10.27 -11.99
N ARG A 325 -4.98 11.45 -11.95
CA ARG A 325 -5.32 12.23 -13.15
C ARG A 325 -5.44 13.72 -12.84
N THR A 326 -5.00 14.54 -13.80
CA THR A 326 -5.28 15.97 -13.78
C THR A 326 -6.69 16.21 -14.32
N VAL A 327 -7.48 17.00 -13.60
CA VAL A 327 -8.82 17.43 -14.00
C VAL A 327 -8.74 18.90 -14.38
N ASN A 328 -9.20 19.20 -15.60
CA ASN A 328 -9.30 20.55 -16.12
C ASN A 328 -10.76 20.87 -16.42
N ASP A 329 -11.13 22.13 -16.29
CA ASP A 329 -12.45 22.63 -16.66
C ASP A 329 -12.69 22.39 -18.15
N ALA A 330 -13.81 21.74 -18.48
CA ALA A 330 -14.08 21.32 -19.85
C ALA A 330 -14.32 22.49 -20.83
N ALA A 331 -14.75 23.66 -20.34
CA ALA A 331 -15.08 24.81 -21.18
C ALA A 331 -13.86 25.70 -21.41
N THR A 332 -13.04 25.90 -20.39
CA THR A 332 -11.91 26.85 -20.38
C THR A 332 -10.56 26.16 -20.54
N GLY A 333 -10.48 24.86 -20.26
CA GLY A 333 -9.21 24.12 -20.17
C GLY A 333 -8.38 24.47 -18.94
N ALA A 334 -8.89 25.29 -18.02
CA ALA A 334 -8.18 25.70 -16.82
C ALA A 334 -8.00 24.51 -15.86
N PHE A 335 -6.84 24.45 -15.20
CA PHE A 335 -6.58 23.47 -14.16
C PHE A 335 -7.59 23.59 -13.02
N LEU A 336 -8.10 22.45 -12.54
CA LEU A 336 -8.97 22.38 -11.37
C LEU A 336 -8.29 21.67 -10.20
N VAL A 337 -7.86 20.42 -10.41
CA VAL A 337 -7.29 19.57 -9.35
C VAL A 337 -6.47 18.42 -9.94
N ASN A 338 -5.45 17.97 -9.22
CA ASN A 338 -4.82 16.67 -9.45
C ASN A 338 -5.50 15.63 -8.56
N ALA A 339 -6.34 14.77 -9.12
CA ALA A 339 -6.80 13.60 -8.38
C ALA A 339 -5.64 12.62 -8.23
N THR A 340 -5.33 12.15 -7.02
CA THR A 340 -4.15 11.32 -6.73
C THR A 340 -4.47 9.83 -6.72
N GLY A 341 -5.75 9.48 -6.56
CA GLY A 341 -6.23 8.10 -6.46
C GLY A 341 -6.28 7.57 -5.03
N HIS A 342 -6.02 8.39 -4.01
CA HIS A 342 -6.06 8.01 -2.59
C HIS A 342 -7.49 7.97 -2.01
N LEU A 343 -8.52 8.16 -2.86
CA LEU A 343 -9.88 7.69 -2.57
C LEU A 343 -9.97 6.15 -2.58
N PHE A 344 -8.99 5.47 -3.21
CA PHE A 344 -8.92 4.01 -3.38
C PHE A 344 -10.12 3.41 -4.13
N LYS A 345 -10.84 4.20 -4.93
CA LYS A 345 -11.99 3.75 -5.71
C LYS A 345 -11.54 3.36 -7.11
N ALA A 346 -11.88 2.14 -7.52
CA ALA A 346 -11.55 1.66 -8.87
C ALA A 346 -12.32 2.40 -9.98
N ILE A 347 -13.57 2.76 -9.69
CA ILE A 347 -14.49 3.46 -10.59
C ILE A 347 -15.22 4.60 -9.84
N PRO A 348 -14.51 5.67 -9.43
CA PRO A 348 -15.09 6.73 -8.61
C PRO A 348 -16.25 7.43 -9.33
N CYS A 349 -17.25 7.85 -8.57
CA CYS A 349 -18.26 8.79 -9.04
C CYS A 349 -17.60 10.13 -9.39
N LEU A 350 -18.07 10.76 -10.46
CA LEU A 350 -17.59 12.07 -10.91
C LEU A 350 -18.63 13.16 -10.60
N ASP A 351 -18.17 14.33 -10.18
CA ASP A 351 -19.02 15.52 -10.13
C ASP A 351 -19.21 16.17 -11.51
N ALA A 352 -19.90 17.31 -11.56
CA ALA A 352 -20.19 18.02 -12.80
C ALA A 352 -18.94 18.54 -13.53
N GLN A 353 -17.82 18.69 -12.83
CA GLN A 353 -16.53 19.12 -13.35
C GLN A 353 -15.63 17.93 -13.71
N GLY A 354 -16.09 16.70 -13.47
CA GLY A 354 -15.29 15.50 -13.65
C GLY A 354 -14.29 15.29 -12.52
N ILE A 355 -14.50 15.80 -11.32
CA ILE A 355 -13.64 15.52 -10.17
C ILE A 355 -14.13 14.23 -9.49
N PRO A 356 -13.23 13.26 -9.19
CA PRO A 356 -13.59 12.09 -8.39
C PRO A 356 -14.12 12.46 -7.02
N THR A 357 -15.19 11.79 -6.60
CA THR A 357 -15.86 12.08 -5.32
C THR A 357 -15.81 10.90 -4.36
N ALA A 358 -16.00 11.18 -3.07
CA ALA A 358 -16.14 10.16 -2.02
C ALA A 358 -17.44 9.34 -2.17
N ASP A 359 -18.45 9.88 -2.86
CA ASP A 359 -19.69 9.18 -3.13
C ASP A 359 -19.44 7.88 -3.93
N ASP A 360 -20.22 6.86 -3.62
CA ASP A 360 -20.20 5.58 -4.32
C ASP A 360 -21.59 5.11 -4.73
N THR A 361 -22.60 5.97 -4.57
CA THR A 361 -24.01 5.62 -4.82
C THR A 361 -24.44 5.92 -6.25
N CYS A 362 -23.65 6.68 -7.01
CA CYS A 362 -23.95 6.98 -8.40
C CYS A 362 -24.05 5.71 -9.28
N PRO A 363 -24.85 5.76 -10.37
CA PRO A 363 -24.98 4.65 -11.31
C PRO A 363 -23.62 4.17 -11.86
N LYS A 364 -23.53 2.87 -12.20
CA LYS A 364 -22.33 2.29 -12.82
C LYS A 364 -22.36 2.46 -14.34
N THR A 365 -22.39 3.71 -14.80
CA THR A 365 -22.36 4.06 -16.23
C THR A 365 -21.13 4.89 -16.57
N ALA A 366 -20.77 4.95 -17.85
CA ALA A 366 -19.58 5.67 -18.31
C ALA A 366 -19.70 7.20 -18.09
N GLU A 367 -20.91 7.72 -17.95
CA GLU A 367 -21.18 9.13 -17.69
C GLU A 367 -21.08 9.47 -16.20
N ALA A 368 -21.52 8.57 -15.33
CA ALA A 368 -21.56 8.81 -13.88
C ALA A 368 -20.23 8.47 -13.17
N ARG A 369 -19.40 7.62 -13.78
CA ARG A 369 -18.15 7.12 -13.16
C ARG A 369 -16.96 7.18 -14.10
N SER A 370 -15.78 7.32 -13.52
CA SER A 370 -14.53 7.16 -14.25
C SER A 370 -14.21 5.68 -14.43
N PHE A 371 -14.13 5.22 -15.69
CA PHE A 371 -13.59 3.91 -16.07
C PHE A 371 -12.15 4.02 -16.61
N ALA A 372 -11.46 5.13 -16.33
CA ALA A 372 -10.14 5.42 -16.87
C ALA A 372 -9.11 4.32 -16.55
N SER A 373 -9.20 3.72 -15.36
CA SER A 373 -8.37 2.58 -14.95
C SER A 373 -8.55 1.35 -15.85
N CYS A 374 -9.79 1.05 -16.22
CA CYS A 374 -10.13 -0.05 -17.12
C CYS A 374 -9.55 0.18 -18.52
N THR A 375 -9.72 1.38 -19.05
CA THR A 375 -9.25 1.71 -20.41
C THR A 375 -7.73 1.86 -20.49
N ALA A 376 -7.09 2.37 -19.43
CA ALA A 376 -5.63 2.56 -19.39
C ALA A 376 -4.86 1.23 -19.45
N SER A 377 -5.46 0.12 -19.01
CA SER A 377 -4.86 -1.22 -19.13
C SER A 377 -4.72 -1.71 -20.58
N GLY A 378 -5.49 -1.14 -21.52
CA GLY A 378 -5.59 -1.63 -22.89
C GLY A 378 -6.41 -2.92 -23.04
N CYS A 379 -6.91 -3.53 -21.95
CA CYS A 379 -7.76 -4.72 -22.01
C CYS A 379 -9.24 -4.40 -22.32
N HIS A 380 -9.70 -3.20 -21.94
CA HIS A 380 -11.02 -2.70 -22.30
C HIS A 380 -10.86 -1.58 -23.32
N GLY A 381 -11.43 -1.77 -24.52
CA GLY A 381 -11.25 -0.83 -25.63
C GLY A 381 -11.78 0.59 -25.33
N ASP A 382 -12.84 0.69 -24.54
CA ASP A 382 -13.40 1.95 -24.04
C ASP A 382 -14.20 1.75 -22.74
N ALA A 383 -14.72 2.85 -22.18
CA ALA A 383 -15.52 2.83 -20.97
C ALA A 383 -16.85 2.06 -21.15
N THR A 384 -17.46 2.10 -22.33
CA THR A 384 -18.70 1.38 -22.64
C THR A 384 -18.49 -0.13 -22.61
N ALA A 385 -17.38 -0.60 -23.18
CA ALA A 385 -16.97 -1.99 -23.15
C ALA A 385 -16.72 -2.45 -21.70
N ALA A 386 -16.05 -1.63 -20.88
CA ALA A 386 -15.84 -1.91 -19.47
C ALA A 386 -17.16 -1.99 -18.67
N VAL A 387 -18.09 -1.04 -18.88
CA VAL A 387 -19.43 -1.05 -18.26
C VAL A 387 -20.21 -2.30 -18.66
N THR A 388 -20.16 -2.67 -19.94
CA THR A 388 -20.87 -3.85 -20.46
C THR A 388 -20.34 -5.13 -19.81
N ALA A 389 -19.02 -5.30 -19.76
CA ALA A 389 -18.39 -6.46 -19.14
C ALA A 389 -18.70 -6.53 -17.63
N LEU A 390 -18.63 -5.41 -16.92
CA LEU A 390 -18.97 -5.32 -15.50
C LEU A 390 -20.43 -5.70 -15.24
N THR A 391 -21.35 -5.18 -16.05
CA THR A 391 -22.79 -5.42 -15.90
C THR A 391 -23.12 -6.90 -16.15
N LEU A 392 -22.51 -7.50 -17.18
CA LEU A 392 -22.67 -8.92 -17.49
C LEU A 392 -22.20 -9.80 -16.32
N ALA A 393 -20.99 -9.56 -15.82
CA ALA A 393 -20.42 -10.32 -14.71
C ALA A 393 -21.24 -10.15 -13.43
N GLN A 394 -21.66 -8.92 -13.09
CA GLN A 394 -22.47 -8.65 -11.91
C GLN A 394 -23.84 -9.34 -11.97
N THR A 395 -24.51 -9.28 -13.13
CA THR A 395 -25.81 -9.92 -13.33
C THR A 395 -25.69 -11.43 -13.17
N ARG A 396 -24.71 -12.03 -13.87
CA ARG A 396 -24.47 -13.47 -13.82
C ARG A 396 -24.19 -13.97 -12.40
N ILE A 397 -23.28 -13.31 -11.68
CA ILE A 397 -22.93 -13.68 -10.31
C ILE A 397 -24.12 -13.49 -9.37
N ALA A 398 -24.89 -12.40 -9.51
CA ALA A 398 -26.08 -12.16 -8.69
C ALA A 398 -27.16 -13.24 -8.89
N ASP A 399 -27.40 -13.67 -10.14
CA ASP A 399 -28.34 -14.74 -10.45
C ASP A 399 -27.91 -16.07 -9.81
N LEU A 400 -26.63 -16.43 -9.92
CA LEU A 400 -26.08 -17.63 -9.29
C LEU A 400 -26.18 -17.58 -7.76
N VAL A 401 -25.86 -16.45 -7.14
CA VAL A 401 -26.01 -16.22 -5.70
C VAL A 401 -27.47 -16.36 -5.28
N ALA A 402 -28.41 -15.79 -6.04
CA ALA A 402 -29.84 -15.89 -5.74
C ALA A 402 -30.34 -17.34 -5.79
N VAL A 403 -29.97 -18.10 -6.82
CA VAL A 403 -30.33 -19.52 -6.94
C VAL A 403 -29.71 -20.33 -5.80
N LEU A 404 -28.43 -20.15 -5.52
CA LEU A 404 -27.75 -20.89 -4.45
C LEU A 404 -28.38 -20.59 -3.08
N ASN A 405 -28.71 -19.34 -2.79
CA ASN A 405 -29.42 -18.98 -1.55
C ASN A 405 -30.81 -19.62 -1.45
N ALA A 406 -31.54 -19.72 -2.56
CA ALA A 406 -32.84 -20.38 -2.58
C ALA A 406 -32.73 -21.90 -2.36
N MET A 407 -31.65 -22.52 -2.83
CA MET A 407 -31.36 -23.93 -2.54
C MET A 407 -30.95 -24.13 -1.08
N LEU A 408 -30.05 -23.29 -0.56
CA LEU A 408 -29.59 -23.34 0.83
C LEU A 408 -30.72 -23.15 1.84
N ALA A 409 -31.76 -22.38 1.49
CA ALA A 409 -32.95 -22.21 2.33
C ALA A 409 -33.78 -23.51 2.51
N GLN A 410 -33.59 -24.51 1.64
CA GLN A 410 -34.27 -25.81 1.70
C GLN A 410 -33.42 -26.90 2.38
N VAL A 411 -32.13 -26.64 2.61
CA VAL A 411 -31.23 -27.57 3.30
C VAL A 411 -31.65 -27.72 4.78
N PRO A 412 -31.62 -28.93 5.36
CA PRO A 412 -31.91 -29.14 6.77
C PRO A 412 -31.05 -28.26 7.68
N ALA A 413 -31.67 -27.64 8.70
CA ALA A 413 -30.97 -26.75 9.63
C ALA A 413 -29.80 -27.42 10.38
N SER A 414 -29.79 -28.75 10.49
CA SER A 414 -28.70 -29.53 11.07
C SER A 414 -27.38 -29.42 10.30
N GLU A 415 -27.42 -29.00 9.03
CA GLU A 415 -26.24 -28.83 8.18
C GLU A 415 -25.50 -27.51 8.42
N PHE A 416 -26.04 -26.63 9.28
CA PHE A 416 -25.45 -25.34 9.61
C PHE A 416 -25.10 -25.28 11.11
N ASN A 417 -23.97 -25.87 11.50
CA ASN A 417 -23.59 -26.03 12.91
C ASN A 417 -22.26 -25.34 13.25
N SER A 418 -22.32 -24.39 14.18
CA SER A 418 -21.15 -23.59 14.62
C SER A 418 -20.14 -24.31 15.49
N THR A 419 -20.49 -25.50 15.97
CA THR A 419 -19.91 -26.04 17.20
C THR A 419 -19.34 -27.43 17.06
N ASP A 420 -19.47 -28.04 15.89
CA ASP A 420 -18.96 -29.39 15.62
C ASP A 420 -17.59 -29.40 14.93
N ASN A 421 -17.05 -28.24 14.54
CA ASN A 421 -15.80 -28.09 13.81
C ASN A 421 -15.77 -28.89 12.50
N ILE A 422 -16.92 -29.02 11.84
CA ILE A 422 -17.08 -29.66 10.55
C ILE A 422 -17.57 -28.59 9.57
N TYR A 423 -17.10 -28.63 8.31
CA TYR A 423 -17.70 -27.85 7.24
C TYR A 423 -18.54 -28.79 6.38
N THR A 424 -19.84 -28.52 6.28
CA THR A 424 -20.73 -29.25 5.36
C THR A 424 -20.69 -28.65 3.96
N THR A 425 -21.25 -29.36 2.98
CA THR A 425 -21.53 -28.81 1.64
C THR A 425 -22.36 -27.54 1.74
N ALA A 426 -23.34 -27.49 2.64
CA ALA A 426 -24.19 -26.32 2.82
C ALA A 426 -23.42 -25.10 3.36
N GLU A 427 -22.50 -25.29 4.30
CA GLU A 427 -21.69 -24.22 4.87
C GLU A 427 -20.65 -23.70 3.87
N GLY A 428 -19.98 -24.62 3.16
CA GLY A 428 -19.05 -24.27 2.09
C GLY A 428 -19.75 -23.50 0.95
N ALA A 429 -20.92 -23.97 0.53
CA ALA A 429 -21.73 -23.29 -0.47
C ALA A 429 -22.24 -21.93 0.02
N LYS A 430 -22.63 -21.80 1.29
CA LYS A 430 -22.99 -20.52 1.90
C LYS A 430 -21.81 -19.54 1.92
N PHE A 431 -20.60 -20.03 2.17
CA PHE A 431 -19.38 -19.23 2.09
C PHE A 431 -19.18 -18.69 0.66
N ASN A 432 -19.29 -19.54 -0.35
CA ASN A 432 -19.17 -19.13 -1.76
C ASN A 432 -20.27 -18.16 -2.19
N SER A 433 -21.51 -18.34 -1.71
CA SER A 433 -22.59 -17.36 -1.90
C SER A 433 -22.21 -15.99 -1.31
N GLY A 434 -21.67 -15.98 -0.09
CA GLY A 434 -21.14 -14.77 0.54
C GLY A 434 -19.99 -14.13 -0.24
N LEU A 435 -19.12 -14.95 -0.85
CA LEU A 435 -18.01 -14.48 -1.67
C LEU A 435 -18.52 -13.83 -2.96
N GLY A 436 -19.48 -14.46 -3.65
CA GLY A 436 -20.12 -13.91 -4.83
C GLY A 436 -20.89 -12.62 -4.57
N ALA A 437 -21.46 -12.46 -3.37
CA ALA A 437 -22.18 -11.25 -2.97
C ALA A 437 -21.28 -10.03 -2.71
N ILE A 438 -19.95 -10.21 -2.60
CA ILE A 438 -19.02 -9.09 -2.47
C ILE A 438 -18.98 -8.33 -3.81
N VAL A 439 -19.20 -7.01 -3.73
CA VAL A 439 -19.32 -6.12 -4.91
C VAL A 439 -18.14 -6.26 -5.89
N SER A 440 -16.93 -6.48 -5.37
CA SER A 440 -15.71 -6.58 -6.17
C SER A 440 -15.50 -7.95 -6.82
N SER A 441 -16.23 -9.00 -6.44
CA SER A 441 -15.98 -10.37 -6.94
C SER A 441 -16.18 -10.49 -8.46
N ALA A 442 -17.13 -9.73 -8.99
CA ALA A 442 -17.37 -9.60 -10.43
C ALA A 442 -16.23 -8.92 -11.21
N VAL A 443 -15.23 -8.37 -10.53
CA VAL A 443 -14.06 -7.73 -11.17
C VAL A 443 -12.78 -8.46 -10.80
N HIS A 444 -12.53 -8.74 -9.52
CA HIS A 444 -11.25 -9.33 -9.10
C HIS A 444 -10.99 -10.67 -9.79
N ASN A 445 -11.99 -11.55 -9.84
CA ASN A 445 -11.93 -12.76 -10.65
C ASN A 445 -13.34 -13.29 -10.94
N PRO A 446 -14.03 -12.73 -11.96
CA PRO A 446 -15.40 -13.12 -12.28
C PRO A 446 -15.51 -14.60 -12.65
N PHE A 447 -14.50 -15.16 -13.31
CA PHE A 447 -14.49 -16.54 -13.76
C PHE A 447 -14.37 -17.52 -12.59
N MET A 448 -13.44 -17.27 -11.66
CA MET A 448 -13.32 -18.08 -10.44
C MET A 448 -14.59 -17.97 -9.61
N THR A 449 -15.16 -16.78 -9.48
CA THR A 449 -16.40 -16.57 -8.73
C THR A 449 -17.57 -17.35 -9.35
N GLU A 450 -17.73 -17.29 -10.67
CA GLU A 450 -18.75 -18.07 -11.39
C GLU A 450 -18.57 -19.56 -11.15
N ALA A 451 -17.35 -20.07 -11.31
CA ALA A 451 -17.06 -21.49 -11.15
C ALA A 451 -17.32 -22.01 -9.73
N LEU A 452 -16.94 -21.22 -8.72
CA LEU A 452 -17.20 -21.58 -7.32
C LEU A 452 -18.70 -21.68 -7.05
N LEU A 453 -19.49 -20.75 -7.60
CA LEU A 453 -20.95 -20.74 -7.45
C LEU A 453 -21.62 -21.89 -8.20
N THR A 454 -21.27 -22.14 -9.48
CA THR A 454 -21.82 -23.25 -10.26
C THR A 454 -21.43 -24.61 -9.68
N GLY A 455 -20.20 -24.74 -9.20
CA GLY A 455 -19.73 -25.91 -8.46
C GLY A 455 -20.49 -26.11 -7.15
N SER A 456 -20.73 -25.05 -6.38
CA SER A 456 -21.52 -25.13 -5.14
C SER A 456 -22.97 -25.50 -5.39
N ILE A 457 -23.60 -24.98 -6.44
CA ILE A 457 -24.97 -25.35 -6.84
C ILE A 457 -25.03 -26.84 -7.19
N THR A 458 -24.11 -27.31 -8.02
CA THR A 458 -24.01 -28.73 -8.41
C THR A 458 -23.84 -29.62 -7.17
N GLN A 459 -22.96 -29.24 -6.24
CA GLN A 459 -22.71 -30.05 -5.05
C GLN A 459 -23.90 -30.07 -4.09
N VAL A 460 -24.60 -28.94 -3.92
CA VAL A 460 -25.84 -28.89 -3.11
C VAL A 460 -26.92 -29.79 -3.70
N GLU A 461 -27.06 -29.82 -5.03
CA GLU A 461 -27.98 -30.75 -5.70
C GLU A 461 -27.59 -32.22 -5.44
N LEU A 462 -26.29 -32.55 -5.56
CA LEU A 462 -25.80 -33.92 -5.35
C LEU A 462 -26.01 -34.41 -3.92
N ASP A 463 -25.68 -33.59 -2.92
CA ASP A 463 -25.67 -34.02 -1.52
C ASP A 463 -27.05 -33.94 -0.87
N TYR A 464 -27.90 -33.01 -1.31
CA TYR A 464 -29.21 -32.74 -0.68
C TYR A 464 -30.41 -33.04 -1.58
N GLY A 465 -30.20 -33.38 -2.85
CA GLY A 465 -31.29 -33.65 -3.82
C GLY A 465 -32.13 -32.40 -4.14
N ILE A 466 -31.59 -31.20 -3.90
CA ILE A 466 -32.26 -29.92 -4.12
C ILE A 466 -31.86 -29.41 -5.50
N ALA A 467 -32.74 -29.54 -6.49
CA ALA A 467 -32.45 -29.08 -7.85
C ALA A 467 -32.44 -27.54 -7.95
N PRO A 468 -31.55 -26.95 -8.77
CA PRO A 468 -31.58 -25.53 -9.08
C PRO A 468 -32.80 -25.15 -9.93
N SER A 469 -33.06 -23.85 -10.07
CA SER A 469 -34.10 -23.36 -11.00
C SER A 469 -33.84 -23.89 -12.42
N PRO A 470 -34.85 -24.45 -13.13
CA PRO A 470 -34.68 -24.99 -14.49
C PRO A 470 -34.21 -23.97 -15.53
N SER A 471 -34.37 -22.67 -15.24
CA SER A 471 -33.93 -21.57 -16.11
C SER A 471 -32.44 -21.23 -15.95
N LEU A 472 -31.74 -21.82 -14.98
CA LEU A 472 -30.34 -21.51 -14.71
C LEU A 472 -29.42 -22.33 -15.63
N ILE A 473 -28.55 -21.63 -16.35
CA ILE A 473 -27.43 -22.24 -17.08
C ILE A 473 -26.30 -22.48 -16.08
N LEU A 474 -25.85 -23.73 -15.92
CA LEU A 474 -24.74 -24.08 -15.02
C LEU A 474 -23.37 -24.11 -15.71
N GLU A 475 -23.34 -23.99 -17.03
CA GLU A 475 -22.10 -23.81 -17.79
C GLU A 475 -21.44 -22.47 -17.40
N ASN A 476 -20.11 -22.45 -17.35
CA ASN A 476 -19.35 -21.24 -17.07
C ASN A 476 -19.31 -20.38 -18.33
N ILE A 477 -20.19 -19.38 -18.43
CA ILE A 477 -20.39 -18.62 -19.66
C ILE A 477 -19.47 -17.39 -19.76
N LEU A 478 -18.95 -16.87 -18.63
CA LEU A 478 -18.10 -15.67 -18.68
C LEU A 478 -16.76 -15.97 -19.39
N GLY A 479 -16.22 -17.18 -19.23
CA GLY A 479 -14.99 -17.62 -19.87
C GLY A 479 -15.10 -17.74 -21.40
N GLU A 480 -16.23 -18.26 -21.89
CA GLU A 480 -16.46 -18.53 -23.32
C GLU A 480 -16.70 -17.25 -24.14
N VAL A 481 -17.40 -16.27 -23.58
CA VAL A 481 -17.67 -14.98 -24.26
C VAL A 481 -16.37 -14.18 -24.47
N SER A 482 -15.38 -14.32 -23.58
CA SER A 482 -14.08 -13.62 -23.68
C SER A 482 -13.19 -14.13 -24.83
N ALA A 483 -13.42 -15.34 -25.32
CA ALA A 483 -12.67 -15.90 -26.44
C ALA A 483 -13.14 -15.35 -27.80
N LEU A 484 -14.38 -14.84 -27.86
CA LEU A 484 -14.98 -14.25 -29.07
C LEU A 484 -14.70 -12.74 -29.23
N GLN A 485 -14.12 -12.09 -28.22
CA GLN A 485 -13.77 -10.66 -28.24
C GLN A 485 -12.26 -10.38 -28.29
N ARG A 486 -11.43 -11.42 -28.51
CA ARG A 486 -9.99 -11.29 -28.75
C ARG A 486 -9.66 -11.27 -30.23
#